data_AF-A0A9Q0F610-F1
#
_entry.id   AF-A0A9Q0F610-F1
#
_cell.length_a   1.000
_cell.length_b   1.000
_cell.length_c   1.000
_cell.angle_alpha   90.00
_cell.angle_beta   90.00
_cell.angle_gamma   90.00
#
_symmetry.space_group_name_H-M   'P 1'
#
loop_
_entity.id
_entity.type
_entity.pdbx_description
1 polymer ?
#
loop_
_entity_poly.entity_id
_entity_poly.type
_entity_poly.pdbx_seq_one_letter_code
_entity_poly.pdbx_strand_id
1 'polypeptide(L)'
;MLHTIIKKPLTLTAAALLRRRHRPSTSPCGVSSSPPPNSLCFSTDSVPENSSKTQQTELTRLPSLLQGCDYEHWVVIMQPPRGYPPRDEIVDGYIKTLGMALGSEEEAKKAIYSVSTKYYYAFGCKVTEDLTCKIKSLPDVRWVLPDSYLCYGETNYAGEPFIDGKVVPYDDKYHKHWIQDQDNESYASISHVKKNRRRRKKSSLD
;
A
#
# COMPACT_ATOMS: atom_id res chain seq x y z
N MET A 1 11.00 51.80 -35.13
CA MET A 1 10.27 51.16 -36.24
C MET A 1 10.97 49.85 -36.57
N LEU A 2 10.24 48.73 -36.48
CA LEU A 2 10.46 47.44 -37.16
C LEU A 2 11.75 46.66 -36.78
N HIS A 3 11.79 45.36 -36.43
CA HIS A 3 10.93 44.22 -36.72
C HIS A 3 10.92 43.19 -35.57
N THR A 4 9.73 42.73 -35.21
CA THR A 4 9.46 41.56 -34.35
C THR A 4 9.53 40.29 -35.19
N ILE A 5 10.44 39.36 -34.85
CA ILE A 5 10.51 38.03 -35.51
C ILE A 5 9.81 37.01 -34.60
N ILE A 6 8.55 36.73 -34.92
CA ILE A 6 7.76 35.63 -34.37
C ILE A 6 8.22 34.34 -35.08
N LYS A 7 8.76 33.38 -34.33
CA LYS A 7 9.03 32.02 -34.82
C LYS A 7 8.47 31.00 -33.83
N LYS A 8 7.34 30.39 -34.22
CA LYS A 8 6.79 29.05 -33.91
C LYS A 8 5.40 29.00 -34.58
N PRO A 9 4.87 27.84 -35.03
CA PRO A 9 5.12 26.50 -34.50
C PRO A 9 5.34 25.40 -35.57
N LEU A 10 5.90 24.26 -35.17
CA LEU A 10 5.78 23.01 -35.92
C LEU A 10 5.05 21.99 -35.04
N THR A 11 3.75 21.89 -35.27
CA THR A 11 2.88 20.82 -34.76
C THR A 11 3.00 19.62 -35.71
N LEU A 12 3.58 18.52 -35.24
CA LEU A 12 3.53 17.23 -35.94
C LEU A 12 2.33 16.44 -35.42
N THR A 13 1.24 16.47 -36.19
CA THR A 13 0.09 15.58 -36.07
C THR A 13 0.40 14.25 -36.76
N ALA A 14 0.45 13.16 -36.01
CA ALA A 14 0.40 11.80 -36.55
C ALA A 14 -1.01 11.23 -36.36
N ALA A 15 -1.76 11.12 -37.46
CA ALA A 15 -3.05 10.46 -37.51
C ALA A 15 -2.84 8.96 -37.76
N ALA A 16 -3.33 8.11 -36.85
CA ALA A 16 -3.46 6.67 -37.09
C ALA A 16 -4.94 6.30 -36.96
N LEU A 17 -5.56 6.06 -38.12
CA LEU A 17 -6.91 5.56 -38.28
C LEU A 17 -6.93 4.06 -37.96
N LEU A 18 -7.56 3.67 -36.86
CA LEU A 18 -8.11 2.32 -36.71
C LEU A 18 -9.62 2.41 -36.60
N ARG A 19 -10.27 2.25 -37.75
CA ARG A 19 -11.70 1.94 -37.86
C ARG A 19 -11.91 0.53 -37.32
N ARG A 20 -12.50 0.39 -36.13
CA ARG A 20 -13.15 -0.87 -35.73
C ARG A 20 -14.63 -0.60 -35.52
N ARG A 21 -15.44 -1.18 -36.40
CA ARG A 21 -16.88 -1.01 -36.48
C ARG A 21 -17.55 -1.54 -35.21
N HIS A 22 -18.45 -0.75 -34.65
CA HIS A 22 -19.47 -1.23 -33.72
C HIS A 22 -20.52 -2.04 -34.48
N ARG A 23 -20.93 -3.18 -33.92
CA ARG A 23 -22.20 -3.84 -34.21
C ARG A 23 -22.91 -4.09 -32.88
N PRO A 24 -24.14 -3.59 -32.67
CA PRO A 24 -24.92 -3.91 -31.49
C PRO A 24 -25.60 -5.27 -31.71
N SER A 25 -25.58 -6.13 -30.69
CA SER A 25 -26.42 -7.34 -30.64
C SER A 25 -27.11 -7.37 -29.29
N THR A 26 -28.41 -7.12 -29.32
CA THR A 26 -29.36 -7.32 -28.24
C THR A 26 -29.62 -8.81 -28.05
N SER A 27 -29.59 -9.31 -26.80
CA SER A 27 -30.55 -10.29 -26.19
C SER A 27 -30.04 -10.77 -24.81
N PRO A 28 -30.94 -11.22 -23.90
CA PRO A 28 -30.74 -11.16 -22.45
C PRO A 28 -30.51 -12.52 -21.75
N CYS A 29 -30.21 -12.41 -20.44
CA CYS A 29 -30.30 -13.40 -19.37
C CYS A 29 -29.12 -14.38 -19.17
N GLY A 30 -28.64 -14.44 -17.91
CA GLY A 30 -27.69 -15.44 -17.43
C GLY A 30 -26.88 -14.94 -16.23
N VAL A 31 -27.52 -14.88 -15.06
CA VAL A 31 -26.88 -14.58 -13.78
C VAL A 31 -25.83 -15.66 -13.50
N SER A 32 -24.56 -15.30 -13.45
CA SER A 32 -23.50 -16.18 -12.93
C SER A 32 -22.53 -15.33 -12.12
N SER A 33 -22.83 -15.24 -10.82
CA SER A 33 -21.97 -14.65 -9.81
C SER A 33 -20.81 -15.60 -9.52
N SER A 34 -19.64 -15.35 -10.11
CA SER A 34 -18.39 -15.92 -9.64
C SER A 34 -17.89 -15.10 -8.44
N PRO A 35 -17.63 -15.69 -7.26
CA PRO A 35 -17.07 -14.95 -6.13
C PRO A 35 -15.59 -14.64 -6.37
N PRO A 36 -15.06 -13.51 -5.89
CA PRO A 36 -13.62 -13.29 -5.85
C PRO A 36 -12.98 -14.25 -4.83
N PRO A 37 -11.80 -14.86 -5.13
CA PRO A 37 -11.09 -15.65 -4.15
C PRO A 37 -10.30 -14.74 -3.20
N ASN A 38 -10.15 -15.20 -1.95
CA ASN A 38 -9.30 -14.68 -0.88
C ASN A 38 -9.95 -13.71 0.12
N SER A 39 -11.06 -14.16 0.70
CA SER A 39 -11.47 -13.77 2.05
C SER A 39 -10.60 -14.49 3.09
N LEU A 40 -9.41 -13.98 3.38
CA LEU A 40 -8.74 -14.28 4.65
C LEU A 40 -9.20 -13.25 5.68
N CYS A 41 -10.47 -13.30 6.06
CA CYS A 41 -10.89 -12.89 7.39
C CYS A 41 -10.59 -14.08 8.30
N PHE A 42 -9.84 -13.88 9.37
CA PHE A 42 -9.57 -14.91 10.35
C PHE A 42 -10.84 -15.09 11.20
N SER A 43 -11.88 -15.74 10.66
CA SER A 43 -13.10 -16.12 11.37
C SER A 43 -13.95 -17.11 10.55
N THR A 44 -13.99 -18.36 11.02
CA THR A 44 -15.04 -19.38 10.81
C THR A 44 -15.12 -20.13 12.15
N ASP A 45 -16.27 -20.49 12.73
CA ASP A 45 -17.60 -20.78 12.19
C ASP A 45 -18.70 -20.55 13.24
N SER A 46 -19.92 -20.33 12.76
CA SER A 46 -21.15 -20.43 13.57
C SER A 46 -21.80 -21.80 13.35
N VAL A 47 -21.72 -22.75 14.29
CA VAL A 47 -22.66 -23.91 14.36
C VAL A 47 -22.74 -24.48 15.80
N PRO A 48 -23.72 -25.35 16.11
CA PRO A 48 -24.78 -25.14 17.10
C PRO A 48 -24.46 -25.68 18.51
N GLU A 49 -25.32 -25.37 19.48
CA GLU A 49 -25.28 -25.92 20.84
C GLU A 49 -25.15 -27.45 20.85
N ASN A 50 -24.02 -27.96 21.37
CA ASN A 50 -24.05 -29.06 22.32
C ASN A 50 -22.77 -29.05 23.19
N SER A 51 -22.95 -29.29 24.48
CA SER A 51 -21.91 -29.17 25.50
C SER A 51 -20.80 -30.20 25.33
N SER A 52 -19.56 -29.73 25.19
CA SER A 52 -18.38 -30.23 25.93
C SER A 52 -17.17 -29.39 25.54
N LYS A 53 -16.40 -28.97 26.55
CA LYS A 53 -15.21 -28.11 26.42
C LYS A 53 -14.26 -28.67 25.38
N THR A 54 -14.34 -28.14 24.16
CA THR A 54 -13.44 -28.50 23.06
C THR A 54 -12.38 -27.43 23.00
N GLN A 55 -11.14 -27.87 23.21
CA GLN A 55 -9.94 -27.05 23.20
C GLN A 55 -9.96 -26.18 21.94
N GLN A 56 -10.00 -24.86 22.13
CA GLN A 56 -9.65 -23.92 21.08
C GLN A 56 -8.27 -24.35 20.57
N THR A 57 -8.23 -24.95 19.39
CA THR A 57 -7.01 -24.97 18.59
C THR A 57 -6.78 -23.53 18.17
N GLU A 58 -6.21 -22.76 19.09
CA GLU A 58 -5.29 -21.69 18.73
C GLU A 58 -4.40 -22.28 17.63
N LEU A 59 -4.49 -21.74 16.42
CA LEU A 59 -3.32 -21.70 15.57
C LEU A 59 -2.32 -20.86 16.36
N THR A 60 -1.52 -21.55 17.17
CA THR A 60 -0.56 -20.98 18.12
C THR A 60 0.17 -19.86 17.40
N ARG A 61 -0.08 -18.62 17.82
CA ARG A 61 0.67 -17.45 17.37
C ARG A 61 2.15 -17.87 17.38
N LEU A 62 2.78 -17.94 16.21
CA LEU A 62 4.20 -18.26 16.18
C LEU A 62 4.88 -17.22 17.08
N PRO A 63 5.79 -17.63 17.99
CA PRO A 63 6.51 -16.67 18.80
C PRO A 63 7.06 -15.62 17.85
N SER A 64 6.70 -14.36 18.08
CA SER A 64 6.98 -13.26 17.17
C SER A 64 8.49 -13.15 17.03
N LEU A 65 9.05 -13.79 16.00
CA LEU A 65 10.48 -13.78 15.71
C LEU A 65 10.97 -12.36 15.43
N LEU A 66 10.02 -11.47 15.11
CA LEU A 66 10.22 -10.05 14.87
C LEU A 66 9.79 -9.26 16.10
N GLN A 67 10.69 -8.43 16.62
CA GLN A 67 10.42 -7.53 17.72
C GLN A 67 9.35 -6.50 17.31
N GLY A 68 8.41 -6.17 18.22
CA GLY A 68 7.31 -5.23 17.93
C GLY A 68 6.10 -5.86 17.23
N CYS A 69 6.19 -7.11 16.76
CA CYS A 69 5.06 -7.83 16.17
C CYS A 69 4.19 -8.46 17.26
N ASP A 70 3.38 -7.63 17.91
CA ASP A 70 2.60 -7.98 19.11
C ASP A 70 1.09 -8.17 18.85
N TYR A 71 0.63 -8.03 17.60
CA TYR A 71 -0.80 -8.05 17.23
C TYR A 71 -1.63 -6.94 17.90
N GLU A 72 -0.98 -5.92 18.46
CA GLU A 72 -1.60 -4.66 18.89
C GLU A 72 -1.22 -3.52 17.93
N HIS A 73 -0.05 -3.61 17.30
CA HIS A 73 0.41 -2.68 16.28
C HIS A 73 0.15 -3.24 14.89
N TRP A 74 -0.49 -2.42 14.06
CA TRP A 74 -0.93 -2.80 12.73
C TRP A 74 -0.51 -1.75 11.73
N VAL A 75 -0.02 -2.20 10.58
CA VAL A 75 0.16 -1.36 9.40
C VAL A 75 -1.02 -1.55 8.46
N VAL A 76 -1.70 -0.44 8.17
CA VAL A 76 -2.83 -0.39 7.24
C VAL A 76 -2.34 0.24 5.94
N ILE A 77 -2.33 -0.57 4.88
CA ILE A 77 -1.90 -0.14 3.54
C ILE A 77 -3.13 0.31 2.76
N MET A 78 -3.11 1.55 2.30
CA MET A 78 -4.16 2.18 1.53
C MET A 78 -3.89 2.09 0.03
N GLN A 79 -4.95 2.24 -0.78
CA GLN A 79 -4.80 2.50 -2.20
C GLN A 79 -4.07 3.84 -2.41
N PRO A 80 -3.26 3.97 -3.47
CA PRO A 80 -2.68 5.25 -3.84
C PRO A 80 -3.76 6.32 -4.06
N PRO A 81 -3.58 7.54 -3.56
CA PRO A 81 -4.52 8.62 -3.77
C PRO A 81 -4.66 8.96 -5.25
N ARG A 82 -5.80 9.54 -5.62
CA ARG A 82 -6.03 10.00 -6.99
C ARG A 82 -5.24 11.27 -7.25
N GLY A 83 -4.33 11.24 -8.21
CA GLY A 83 -3.48 12.38 -8.54
C GLY A 83 -2.40 12.61 -7.49
N TYR A 84 -2.16 13.87 -7.14
CA TYR A 84 -1.11 14.29 -6.22
C TYR A 84 -1.68 15.26 -5.16
N PRO A 85 -2.54 14.76 -4.26
CA PRO A 85 -3.08 15.60 -3.20
C PRO A 85 -1.96 16.05 -2.24
N PRO A 86 -2.16 17.15 -1.51
CA PRO A 86 -1.27 17.56 -0.44
C PRO A 86 -1.17 16.49 0.64
N ARG A 87 -0.01 16.43 1.30
CA ARG A 87 0.30 15.45 2.35
C ARG A 87 -0.74 15.41 3.46
N ASP A 88 -1.21 16.57 3.90
CA ASP A 88 -2.20 16.67 4.98
C ASP A 88 -3.55 16.05 4.58
N GLU A 89 -3.96 16.18 3.31
CA GLU A 89 -5.20 15.57 2.82
C GLU A 89 -5.12 14.03 2.79
N ILE A 90 -3.93 13.49 2.46
CA ILE A 90 -3.68 12.05 2.54
C ILE A 90 -3.81 11.57 3.98
N VAL A 91 -3.21 12.30 4.92
CA VAL A 91 -3.25 11.98 6.36
C VAL A 91 -4.66 12.11 6.92
N ASP A 92 -5.42 13.13 6.53
CA ASP A 92 -6.84 13.27 6.87
C ASP A 92 -7.66 12.08 6.37
N GLY A 93 -7.33 11.54 5.19
CA GLY A 93 -7.90 10.30 4.68
C GLY A 93 -7.66 9.11 5.62
N TYR A 94 -6.42 8.95 6.12
CA TYR A 94 -6.09 7.88 7.07
C TYR A 94 -6.87 8.00 8.38
N ILE A 95 -6.96 9.21 8.92
CA ILE A 95 -7.71 9.51 10.15
C ILE A 95 -9.19 9.16 9.95
N LYS A 96 -9.78 9.55 8.82
CA LYS A 96 -11.17 9.23 8.48
C LYS A 96 -11.39 7.73 8.37
N THR A 97 -10.53 7.02 7.65
CA THR A 97 -10.62 5.56 7.51
C THR A 97 -10.59 4.88 8.87
N LEU A 98 -9.60 5.17 9.73
CA LEU A 98 -9.54 4.56 11.05
C LEU A 98 -10.71 5.03 11.95
N GLY A 99 -11.13 6.28 11.81
CA GLY A 99 -12.30 6.84 12.50
C GLY A 99 -13.61 6.13 12.16
N MET A 100 -13.79 5.62 10.94
CA MET A 100 -14.94 4.77 10.59
C MET A 100 -14.95 3.44 11.34
N ALA A 101 -13.76 2.89 11.63
CA ALA A 101 -13.63 1.66 12.40
C ALA A 101 -13.86 1.89 13.90
N LEU A 102 -13.27 2.94 14.46
CA LEU A 102 -13.35 3.26 15.89
C LEU A 102 -14.66 3.99 16.28
N GLY A 103 -15.25 4.73 15.35
CA GLY A 103 -16.40 5.60 15.58
C GLY A 103 -16.04 7.06 15.89
N SER A 104 -14.75 7.40 16.01
CA SER A 104 -14.27 8.76 16.28
C SER A 104 -12.93 9.05 15.59
N GLU A 105 -12.83 10.21 14.94
CA GLU A 105 -11.56 10.70 14.37
C GLU A 105 -10.57 11.12 15.48
N GLU A 106 -11.06 11.57 16.62
CA GLU A 106 -10.25 11.92 17.79
C GLU A 106 -9.56 10.68 18.38
N GLU A 107 -10.26 9.55 18.43
CA GLU A 107 -9.67 8.26 18.81
C GLU A 107 -8.69 7.77 17.75
N ALA A 108 -9.01 7.92 16.47
CA ALA A 108 -8.11 7.58 15.38
C ALA A 108 -6.79 8.36 15.46
N LYS A 109 -6.84 9.68 15.72
CA LYS A 109 -5.65 10.52 15.89
C LYS A 109 -4.76 10.07 17.05
N LYS A 110 -5.33 9.49 18.11
CA LYS A 110 -4.58 8.95 19.25
C LYS A 110 -3.99 7.57 18.95
N ALA A 111 -4.68 6.78 18.13
CA ALA A 111 -4.28 5.42 17.80
C ALA A 111 -3.18 5.38 16.73
N ILE A 112 -3.16 6.33 15.79
CA ILE A 112 -2.13 6.41 14.74
C ILE A 112 -0.81 6.87 15.37
N TYR A 113 0.27 6.12 15.14
CA TYR A 113 1.63 6.48 15.61
C TYR A 113 2.58 6.85 14.47
N SER A 114 2.29 6.40 13.24
CA SER A 114 3.12 6.69 12.07
C SER A 114 2.28 6.76 10.80
N VAL A 115 2.77 7.51 9.81
CA VAL A 115 2.17 7.61 8.47
C VAL A 115 3.24 7.54 7.39
N SER A 116 2.85 7.15 6.19
CA SER A 116 3.68 7.21 4.99
C SER A 116 2.84 7.78 3.86
N THR A 117 3.37 8.80 3.19
CA THR A 117 2.64 9.58 2.19
C THR A 117 3.36 9.74 0.86
N LYS A 118 4.57 9.16 0.72
CA LYS A 118 5.47 9.40 -0.42
C LYS A 118 5.80 8.13 -1.20
N TYR A 119 6.46 7.16 -0.55
CA TYR A 119 6.94 5.94 -1.22
C TYR A 119 5.91 4.81 -1.21
N TYR A 120 5.10 4.78 -0.17
CA TYR A 120 3.94 3.91 -0.02
C TYR A 120 2.88 4.68 0.76
N TYR A 121 1.63 4.25 0.64
CA TYR A 121 0.49 4.90 1.31
C TYR A 121 -0.01 4.00 2.41
N ALA A 122 0.40 4.29 3.63
CA ALA A 122 0.03 3.50 4.79
C ALA A 122 0.06 4.34 6.07
N PHE A 123 -0.63 3.84 7.10
CA PHE A 123 -0.50 4.34 8.45
C PHE A 123 -0.34 3.17 9.44
N GLY A 124 0.48 3.39 10.46
CA GLY A 124 0.61 2.50 11.60
C GLY A 124 -0.35 2.94 12.71
N CYS A 125 -1.12 2.01 13.25
CA CYS A 125 -2.03 2.28 14.36
C CYS A 125 -1.99 1.20 15.44
N LYS A 126 -2.29 1.60 16.67
CA LYS A 126 -2.48 0.69 17.80
C LYS A 126 -3.96 0.43 18.03
N VAL A 127 -4.42 -0.78 17.70
CA VAL A 127 -5.81 -1.22 17.84
C VAL A 127 -5.87 -2.70 18.23
N THR A 128 -6.98 -3.12 18.83
CA THR A 128 -7.21 -4.54 19.10
C THR A 128 -7.40 -5.33 17.81
N GLU A 129 -7.04 -6.61 17.84
CA GLU A 129 -7.17 -7.53 16.70
C GLU A 129 -8.60 -7.58 16.15
N ASP A 130 -9.63 -7.51 17.01
CA ASP A 130 -11.05 -7.52 16.62
C ASP A 130 -11.42 -6.40 15.64
N LEU A 131 -10.76 -5.25 15.72
CA LEU A 131 -11.03 -4.10 14.86
C LEU A 131 -10.40 -4.25 13.47
N THR A 132 -9.41 -5.13 13.29
CA THR A 132 -8.68 -5.28 12.02
C THR A 132 -9.59 -5.79 10.90
N CYS A 133 -10.52 -6.69 11.21
CA CYS A 133 -11.52 -7.17 10.27
C CYS A 133 -12.42 -6.03 9.78
N LYS A 134 -12.83 -5.14 10.70
CA LYS A 134 -13.63 -3.97 10.35
C LYS A 134 -12.82 -3.02 9.46
N ILE A 135 -11.57 -2.72 9.80
CA ILE A 135 -10.69 -1.86 9.01
C ILE A 135 -10.48 -2.44 7.60
N LYS A 136 -10.22 -3.75 7.49
CA LYS A 136 -10.02 -4.43 6.21
C LYS A 136 -11.23 -4.34 5.27
N SER A 137 -12.44 -4.24 5.83
CA SER A 137 -13.67 -4.10 5.05
C SER A 137 -13.93 -2.70 4.51
N LEU A 138 -13.17 -1.69 4.95
CA LEU A 138 -13.35 -0.29 4.57
C LEU A 138 -12.90 -0.02 3.13
N PRO A 139 -13.52 0.99 2.47
CA PRO A 139 -13.10 1.40 1.15
C PRO A 139 -11.64 1.86 1.16
N ASP A 140 -10.96 1.63 0.03
CA ASP A 140 -9.56 2.01 -0.22
C ASP A 140 -8.52 1.35 0.70
N VAL A 141 -8.91 0.54 1.69
CA VAL A 141 -7.99 -0.33 2.43
C VAL A 141 -7.59 -1.50 1.55
N ARG A 142 -6.29 -1.70 1.41
CA ARG A 142 -5.71 -2.77 0.59
C ARG A 142 -5.28 -3.95 1.43
N TRP A 143 -4.57 -3.70 2.53
CA TRP A 143 -4.05 -4.72 3.45
C TRP A 143 -4.05 -4.19 4.88
N VAL A 144 -4.23 -5.10 5.83
CA VAL A 144 -4.02 -4.86 7.27
C VAL A 144 -3.10 -5.96 7.75
N LEU A 145 -1.92 -5.60 8.25
CA LEU A 145 -0.86 -6.54 8.63
C LEU A 145 -0.35 -6.21 10.04
N PRO A 146 0.06 -7.20 10.84
CA PRO A 146 0.81 -6.94 12.07
C PRO A 146 2.09 -6.16 11.74
N ASP A 147 2.33 -5.06 12.45
CA ASP A 147 3.53 -4.25 12.27
C ASP A 147 4.71 -4.84 13.08
N SER A 148 5.93 -4.43 12.78
CA SER A 148 7.13 -4.84 13.52
C SER A 148 8.18 -3.74 13.50
N TYR A 149 9.09 -3.74 14.47
CA TYR A 149 10.23 -2.85 14.44
C TYR A 149 11.16 -3.17 13.27
N LEU A 150 11.87 -2.14 12.82
CA LEU A 150 12.90 -2.30 11.81
C LEU A 150 14.08 -3.10 12.39
N CYS A 151 14.50 -4.15 11.68
CA CYS A 151 15.42 -5.19 12.15
C CYS A 151 16.87 -4.77 12.47
N TYR A 152 17.18 -3.47 12.59
CA TYR A 152 18.55 -2.94 12.73
C TYR A 152 18.84 -2.23 14.06
N GLY A 153 18.20 -2.66 15.15
CA GLY A 153 18.51 -2.18 16.51
C GLY A 153 17.81 -0.88 16.92
N GLU A 154 16.99 -0.31 16.04
CA GLU A 154 16.06 0.76 16.39
C GLU A 154 14.71 0.17 16.78
N THR A 155 14.20 0.49 17.98
CA THR A 155 12.86 0.06 18.44
C THR A 155 11.76 0.96 17.88
N ASN A 156 11.89 1.34 16.61
CA ASN A 156 10.99 2.27 15.96
C ASN A 156 10.29 1.59 14.78
N TYR A 157 9.01 1.90 14.63
CA TYR A 157 8.26 1.57 13.43
C TYR A 157 8.67 2.47 12.27
N ALA A 158 8.48 1.97 11.05
CA ALA A 158 8.80 2.71 9.83
C ALA A 158 7.85 3.89 9.60
N GLY A 159 8.25 4.81 8.73
CA GLY A 159 7.45 5.95 8.34
C GLY A 159 7.61 7.17 9.24
N GLU A 160 6.76 8.15 8.99
CA GLU A 160 6.81 9.50 9.51
C GLU A 160 6.04 9.54 10.84
N PRO A 161 6.65 9.96 11.96
CA PRO A 161 5.96 10.05 13.24
C PRO A 161 4.70 10.91 13.17
N PHE A 162 3.63 10.41 13.78
CA PHE A 162 2.37 11.10 13.92
C PHE A 162 2.13 11.37 15.41
N ILE A 163 2.23 12.64 15.81
CA ILE A 163 2.27 13.06 17.21
C ILE A 163 1.19 14.12 17.43
N ASP A 164 0.36 13.94 18.45
CA ASP A 164 -0.73 14.86 18.82
C ASP A 164 -1.67 15.21 17.66
N GLY A 165 -1.98 14.21 16.82
CA GLY A 165 -2.87 14.41 15.68
C GLY A 165 -2.23 15.14 14.50
N LYS A 166 -0.90 15.30 14.48
CA LYS A 166 -0.16 15.98 13.41
C LYS A 166 1.03 15.15 12.95
N VAL A 167 1.25 15.16 11.63
CA VAL A 167 2.46 14.59 11.06
C VAL A 167 3.62 15.58 11.17
N VAL A 168 4.80 15.11 11.58
CA VAL A 168 6.03 15.94 11.61
C VAL A 168 6.43 16.41 10.21
N PRO A 169 7.29 17.43 10.02
CA PRO A 169 7.83 17.73 8.69
C PRO A 169 8.54 16.54 8.06
N TYR A 170 8.40 16.38 6.74
CA TYR A 170 8.99 15.27 6.01
C TYR A 170 10.53 15.32 6.04
N ASP A 171 11.16 14.16 6.22
CA ASP A 171 12.61 13.94 6.18
C ASP A 171 12.85 12.54 5.59
N ASP A 172 13.81 12.41 4.66
CA ASP A 172 14.12 11.14 4.00
C ASP A 172 14.54 10.04 5.01
N LYS A 173 14.95 10.41 6.23
CA LYS A 173 15.28 9.45 7.29
C LYS A 173 14.15 8.47 7.61
N TYR A 174 12.89 8.89 7.46
CA TYR A 174 11.71 8.09 7.77
C TYR A 174 11.47 6.94 6.78
N HIS A 175 12.15 6.97 5.64
CA HIS A 175 12.07 5.95 4.60
C HIS A 175 13.44 5.48 4.13
N LYS A 176 14.48 5.64 4.97
CA LYS A 176 15.88 5.28 4.65
C LYS A 176 16.00 3.86 4.09
N HIS A 177 15.35 2.90 4.73
CA HIS A 177 15.36 1.48 4.33
C HIS A 177 14.76 1.30 2.93
N TRP A 178 13.64 1.97 2.64
CA TRP A 178 13.04 1.96 1.31
C TRP A 178 13.95 2.55 0.23
N ILE A 179 14.60 3.68 0.54
CA ILE A 179 15.52 4.36 -0.38
C ILE A 179 16.76 3.49 -0.65
N GLN A 180 17.33 2.88 0.39
CA GLN A 180 18.51 2.01 0.27
C GLN A 180 18.22 0.75 -0.54
N ASP A 181 17.05 0.15 -0.36
CA ASP A 181 16.64 -1.04 -1.12
C ASP A 181 16.52 -0.72 -2.62
N GLN A 182 15.96 0.45 -2.96
CA GLN A 182 15.90 0.93 -4.35
C GLN A 182 17.29 1.15 -4.95
N ASP A 183 18.20 1.74 -4.19
CA ASP A 183 19.57 1.99 -4.65
C ASP A 183 20.32 0.67 -4.87
N ASN A 184 20.20 -0.29 -3.94
CA ASN A 184 20.85 -1.58 -4.06
C ASN A 184 20.32 -2.39 -5.26
N GLU A 185 19.01 -2.38 -5.49
CA GLU A 185 18.39 -2.98 -6.67
C GLU A 185 18.86 -2.29 -7.98
N SER A 186 18.98 -0.96 -7.96
CA SER A 186 19.53 -0.17 -9.06
C SER A 186 20.99 -0.55 -9.38
N TYR A 187 21.88 -0.63 -8.39
CA TYR A 187 23.26 -1.08 -8.60
C TYR A 187 23.34 -2.53 -9.10
N ALA A 188 22.52 -3.43 -8.53
CA ALA A 188 22.43 -4.81 -8.98
C ALA A 188 22.01 -4.89 -10.45
N SER A 189 21.00 -4.14 -10.88
CA SER A 189 20.54 -4.12 -12.27
C SER A 189 21.60 -3.57 -13.25
N ILE A 190 22.28 -2.47 -12.88
CA ILE A 190 23.38 -1.89 -13.69
C ILE A 190 24.52 -2.89 -13.85
N SER A 191 24.87 -3.62 -12.80
CA SER A 191 25.93 -4.62 -12.84
C SER A 191 25.58 -5.80 -13.78
N HIS A 192 24.33 -6.27 -13.74
CA HIS A 192 23.82 -7.33 -14.63
C HIS A 192 23.82 -6.88 -16.10
N VAL A 193 23.37 -5.66 -16.39
CA VAL A 193 23.39 -5.09 -17.75
C VAL A 193 24.82 -4.97 -18.28
N LYS A 194 25.76 -4.49 -17.46
CA LYS A 194 27.18 -4.39 -17.84
C LYS A 194 27.78 -5.77 -18.15
N LYS A 195 27.48 -6.80 -17.35
CA LYS A 195 27.94 -8.18 -17.55
C LYS A 195 27.39 -8.79 -18.85
N ASN A 196 26.11 -8.58 -19.15
CA ASN A 196 25.48 -9.07 -20.38
C ASN A 196 26.02 -8.38 -21.63
N ARG A 197 26.30 -7.07 -21.58
CA ARG A 197 26.97 -6.34 -22.68
C ARG A 197 28.38 -6.87 -22.96
N ARG A 198 29.16 -7.19 -21.92
CA ARG A 198 30.50 -7.79 -22.08
C ARG A 198 30.43 -9.17 -22.72
N ARG A 199 29.48 -10.01 -22.30
CA ARG A 199 29.25 -11.35 -22.89
C ARG A 199 28.86 -11.27 -24.38
N ARG A 200 27.94 -10.37 -24.74
CA ARG A 200 27.52 -10.16 -26.13
C ARG A 200 28.65 -9.65 -27.02
N LYS A 201 29.51 -8.77 -26.51
CA LYS A 201 30.71 -8.33 -27.24
C LYS A 201 31.73 -9.45 -27.44
N LYS A 202 31.83 -10.39 -26.48
CA LYS A 202 32.72 -11.55 -26.61
C LYS A 202 32.19 -12.58 -27.60
N SER A 203 30.86 -12.75 -27.71
CA SER A 203 30.24 -13.67 -28.68
C SER A 203 30.06 -13.10 -30.09
N SER A 204 30.43 -11.84 -30.32
CA SER A 204 30.35 -11.18 -31.64
C SER A 204 31.73 -10.97 -32.28
N LEU A 205 32.77 -11.56 -31.70
CA LEU A 205 34.16 -11.48 -32.13
C LEU A 205 34.73 -12.86 -32.52
N ASP A 206 33.90 -13.91 -32.47
CA ASP A 206 34.12 -15.24 -33.04
C ASP A 206 33.20 -15.39 -34.27
#